data_AF-A0A0Q5J216-F1
#
_entry.id   AF-A0A0Q5J216-F1
#
_cell.length_a   1.000
_cell.length_b   1.000
_cell.length_c   1.000
_cell.angle_alpha   90.00
_cell.angle_beta   90.00
_cell.angle_gamma   90.00
#
_symmetry.space_group_name_H-M   'P 1'
#
loop_
_entity.id
_entity.type
_entity.pdbx_description
1 polymer ?
#
loop_
_entity_poly.entity_id
_entity_poly.type
_entity_poly.pdbx_seq_one_letter_code
_entity_poly.pdbx_strand_id
1 'polypeptide(L)'
;MPEEPLGGDVPVAANFVFEVDGVEIGAFKEITGLQMTVTTHEYVEGGQNQYVQQFPGVIRWPHLVFKRGLVNSDALFTWVGKSSGEGFAGNQNKVTRSTGAVTVLGNNGERLRSWEFEGVFAVAWSGPTLSADVADSLTETLEVAHNGFRATTL
;
A
#
# COMPACT_ATOMS: atom_id res chain seq x y z
N MET A 1 32.96 12.07 -16.61
CA MET A 1 32.57 11.85 -15.21
C MET A 1 31.89 10.49 -15.17
N PRO A 2 32.24 9.58 -14.25
CA PRO A 2 31.51 8.33 -14.15
C PRO A 2 30.06 8.64 -13.74
N GLU A 3 29.09 8.08 -14.46
CA GLU A 3 27.69 8.11 -14.02
C GLU A 3 27.60 7.48 -12.63
N GLU A 4 26.98 8.19 -11.70
CA GLU A 4 26.77 7.71 -10.35
C GLU A 4 25.73 6.58 -10.43
N PRO A 5 26.09 5.33 -10.11
CA PRO A 5 25.33 4.14 -10.52
C PRO A 5 23.92 4.03 -9.93
N LEU A 6 23.59 4.90 -8.96
CA LEU A 6 22.31 4.89 -8.24
C LEU A 6 21.58 6.24 -8.23
N GLY A 7 22.15 7.29 -8.87
CA GLY A 7 21.51 8.59 -9.06
C GLY A 7 20.98 9.27 -7.79
N GLY A 8 21.86 10.01 -7.08
CA GLY A 8 21.45 11.08 -6.16
C GLY A 8 21.34 10.76 -4.67
N ASP A 9 21.21 11.82 -3.87
CA ASP A 9 21.03 11.81 -2.42
C ASP A 9 19.72 11.12 -1.99
N VAL A 10 19.71 10.55 -0.78
CA VAL A 10 18.49 9.91 -0.21
C VAL A 10 17.35 10.95 -0.17
N PRO A 11 16.25 10.73 -0.90
CA PRO A 11 15.16 11.69 -0.93
C PRO A 11 14.46 11.71 0.44
N VAL A 12 14.39 12.90 1.05
CA VAL A 12 13.55 13.15 2.23
C VAL A 12 12.16 13.52 1.72
N ALA A 13 11.34 12.53 1.43
CA ALA A 13 9.96 12.74 1.02
C ALA A 13 9.00 12.63 2.22
N ALA A 14 8.14 13.63 2.37
CA ALA A 14 7.16 13.70 3.46
C ALA A 14 5.72 13.40 3.01
N ASN A 15 5.48 13.26 1.70
CA ASN A 15 4.15 13.15 1.13
C ASN A 15 4.02 11.86 0.30
N PHE A 16 2.96 11.10 0.59
CA PHE A 16 2.62 9.88 -0.10
C PHE A 16 1.20 9.97 -0.62
N VAL A 17 0.99 9.63 -1.89
CA VAL A 17 -0.32 9.62 -2.51
C VAL A 17 -0.69 8.19 -2.87
N PHE A 18 -1.97 7.85 -2.64
CA PHE A 18 -2.56 6.60 -3.11
C PHE A 18 -3.57 6.90 -4.21
N GLU A 19 -3.38 6.24 -5.34
CA GLU A 19 -4.27 6.30 -6.51
C GLU A 19 -4.92 4.93 -6.71
N VAL A 20 -6.17 4.93 -7.14
CA VAL A 20 -6.91 3.71 -7.53
C VAL A 20 -7.53 3.93 -8.90
N ASP A 21 -7.26 3.01 -9.83
CA ASP A 21 -7.67 3.11 -11.24
C ASP A 21 -7.31 4.50 -11.87
N GLY A 22 -6.16 5.07 -11.45
CA GLY A 22 -5.68 6.39 -11.90
C GLY A 22 -6.34 7.60 -11.24
N VAL A 23 -7.25 7.39 -10.28
CA VAL A 23 -7.90 8.46 -9.50
C VAL A 23 -7.19 8.60 -8.15
N GLU A 24 -6.77 9.82 -7.82
CA GLU A 24 -6.21 10.11 -6.50
C GLU A 24 -7.27 9.95 -5.41
N ILE A 25 -7.05 8.99 -4.51
CA ILE A 25 -7.96 8.69 -3.41
C ILE A 25 -7.61 9.51 -2.16
N GLY A 26 -6.32 9.86 -2.02
CA GLY A 26 -5.87 10.87 -1.08
C GLY A 26 -4.38 10.80 -0.76
N ALA A 27 -3.95 11.80 0.02
CA ALA A 27 -2.63 11.87 0.61
C ALA A 27 -2.63 11.26 2.02
N PHE A 28 -1.56 10.54 2.36
CA PHE A 28 -1.40 9.83 3.62
C PHE A 28 -0.14 10.25 4.35
N LYS A 29 -0.20 10.20 5.68
CA LYS A 29 0.93 10.51 6.57
C LYS A 29 1.83 9.31 6.79
N GLU A 30 1.24 8.12 6.78
CA GLU A 30 1.93 6.86 7.03
C GLU A 30 1.33 5.79 6.11
N ILE A 31 2.20 5.05 5.44
CA ILE A 31 1.85 3.86 4.68
C ILE A 31 2.79 2.74 5.14
N THR A 32 2.21 1.64 5.60
CA THR A 32 2.94 0.45 6.02
C THR A 32 2.45 -0.77 5.25
N GLY A 33 3.18 -1.89 5.35
CA GLY A 33 2.84 -3.12 4.64
C GLY A 33 3.38 -3.21 3.22
N LEU A 34 4.15 -2.22 2.76
CA LEU A 34 4.88 -2.31 1.49
C LEU A 34 6.06 -3.30 1.63
N GLN A 35 5.73 -4.59 1.59
CA GLN A 35 6.64 -5.68 1.88
C GLN A 35 6.30 -6.89 1.01
N MET A 36 7.33 -7.69 0.70
CA MET A 36 7.19 -9.02 0.14
C MET A 36 7.95 -10.00 1.03
N THR A 37 7.35 -11.15 1.31
CA THR A 37 8.07 -12.27 1.95
C THR A 37 7.87 -13.54 1.15
N VAL A 38 8.88 -14.41 1.15
CA VAL A 38 8.80 -15.74 0.51
C VAL A 38 9.00 -16.76 1.61
N THR A 39 8.05 -17.66 1.81
CA THR A 39 8.24 -18.78 2.74
C THR A 39 9.33 -19.70 2.19
N THR A 40 10.23 -20.21 3.02
CA THR A 40 11.30 -21.12 2.57
C THR A 40 11.17 -22.49 3.24
N HIS A 41 11.52 -23.53 2.49
CA HIS A 41 11.61 -24.90 2.97
C HIS A 41 13.05 -25.37 2.94
N GLU A 42 13.53 -25.90 4.06
CA GLU A 42 14.90 -26.37 4.19
C GLU A 42 15.00 -27.87 3.91
N TYR A 43 16.07 -28.27 3.23
CA TYR A 43 16.38 -29.66 2.95
C TYR A 43 17.87 -29.95 3.20
N VAL A 44 18.13 -30.92 4.06
CA VAL A 44 19.49 -31.40 4.37
C VAL A 44 19.79 -32.60 3.50
N GLU A 45 20.73 -32.41 2.57
CA GLU A 45 21.18 -33.46 1.66
C GLU A 45 22.30 -34.29 2.30
N GLY A 46 22.20 -35.62 2.22
CA GLY A 46 23.25 -36.51 2.70
C GLY A 46 24.57 -36.30 1.96
N GLY A 47 25.67 -36.18 2.69
CA GLY A 47 27.01 -35.96 2.10
C GLY A 47 27.34 -34.50 1.85
N GLN A 48 26.37 -33.58 1.95
CA GLN A 48 26.63 -32.14 1.98
C GLN A 48 26.55 -31.62 3.43
N ASN A 49 27.71 -31.24 3.98
CA ASN A 49 27.83 -30.78 5.38
C ASN A 49 28.16 -29.28 5.50
N GLN A 50 28.25 -28.54 4.39
CA GLN A 50 28.63 -27.11 4.38
C GLN A 50 27.42 -26.17 4.41
N TYR A 51 26.26 -26.58 3.89
CA TYR A 51 25.06 -25.75 3.84
C TYR A 51 23.79 -26.59 3.71
N VAL A 52 22.64 -25.95 3.95
CA VAL A 52 21.30 -26.52 3.79
C VAL A 52 20.68 -25.96 2.51
N GLN A 53 20.00 -26.80 1.72
CA GLN A 53 19.29 -26.33 0.53
C GLN A 53 18.03 -25.58 0.98
N GLN A 54 17.80 -24.39 0.43
CA GLN A 54 16.56 -23.62 0.68
C GLN A 54 15.72 -23.57 -0.59
N PHE A 55 14.48 -24.06 -0.49
CA PHE A 55 13.51 -24.05 -1.58
C PHE A 55 12.45 -22.97 -1.35
N PRO A 56 12.19 -22.10 -2.34
CA PRO A 56 11.15 -21.08 -2.22
C PRO A 56 9.75 -21.71 -2.24
N GLY A 57 8.90 -21.25 -1.35
CA GLY A 57 7.48 -21.56 -1.27
C GLY A 57 6.62 -20.38 -1.74
N VAL A 58 5.53 -20.11 -1.00
CA VAL A 58 4.54 -19.10 -1.38
C VAL A 58 5.04 -17.68 -1.10
N ILE A 59 4.81 -16.78 -2.05
CA ILE A 59 5.03 -15.35 -1.88
C ILE A 59 3.83 -14.75 -1.11
N ARG A 60 4.12 -14.00 -0.05
CA ARG A 60 3.11 -13.33 0.78
C ARG A 60 3.27 -11.82 0.66
N TRP A 61 2.13 -11.19 0.41
CA TRP A 61 1.94 -9.75 0.34
C TRP A 61 1.01 -9.37 1.49
N PRO A 62 1.52 -8.75 2.57
CA PRO A 62 0.66 -8.28 3.65
C PRO A 62 -0.21 -7.12 3.15
N HIS A 63 -1.29 -6.82 3.88
CA HIS A 63 -2.13 -5.67 3.54
C HIS A 63 -1.35 -4.37 3.70
N LEU A 64 -1.66 -3.40 2.85
CA LEU A 64 -1.23 -2.03 3.04
C LEU A 64 -2.10 -1.38 4.10
N VAL A 65 -1.46 -0.71 5.06
CA VAL A 65 -2.17 0.07 6.08
C VAL A 65 -1.80 1.52 5.92
N PHE A 66 -2.81 2.33 5.62
CA PHE A 66 -2.69 3.75 5.38
C PHE A 66 -3.27 4.52 6.56
N LYS A 67 -2.55 5.54 7.03
CA LYS A 67 -3.06 6.48 8.03
C LYS A 67 -3.00 7.90 7.51
N ARG A 68 -4.08 8.65 7.72
CA ARG A 68 -4.18 10.07 7.37
C ARG A 68 -4.97 10.84 8.41
N GLY A 69 -4.82 12.16 8.41
CA GLY A 69 -5.76 13.02 9.12
C GLY A 69 -7.09 13.14 8.37
N LEU A 70 -8.07 13.84 8.95
CA LEU A 70 -9.25 14.24 8.19
C LEU A 70 -8.88 15.12 6.98
N VAL A 71 -9.44 14.78 5.83
CA VAL A 71 -9.26 15.49 4.57
C VAL A 71 -10.63 15.87 4.03
N ASN A 72 -10.75 17.06 3.42
CA ASN A 72 -11.98 17.50 2.76
C ASN A 72 -12.14 16.84 1.37
N SER A 73 -12.28 15.51 1.35
CA SER A 73 -12.48 14.72 0.13
C SER A 73 -13.22 13.41 0.43
N ASP A 74 -14.28 13.17 -0.35
CA ASP A 74 -15.09 11.95 -0.27
C ASP A 74 -14.55 10.81 -1.13
N ALA A 75 -13.43 11.01 -1.84
CA ALA A 75 -12.89 10.03 -2.79
C ALA A 75 -12.62 8.66 -2.15
N LEU A 76 -12.02 8.67 -0.95
CA LEU A 76 -11.77 7.45 -0.18
C LEU A 76 -13.07 6.73 0.18
N PHE A 77 -14.04 7.45 0.76
CA PHE A 77 -15.27 6.81 1.22
C PHE A 77 -16.15 6.35 0.06
N THR A 78 -16.13 7.08 -1.06
CA THR A 78 -16.75 6.68 -2.33
C THR A 78 -16.17 5.37 -2.85
N TRP A 79 -14.84 5.22 -2.79
CA TRP A 79 -14.18 3.98 -3.21
C TRP A 79 -14.47 2.81 -2.26
N VAL A 80 -14.36 3.03 -0.94
CA VAL A 80 -14.71 2.01 0.09
C VAL A 80 -16.19 1.59 -0.03
N GLY A 81 -17.07 2.54 -0.39
CA GLY A 81 -18.48 2.30 -0.67
C GLY A 81 -18.74 1.37 -1.85
N LYS A 82 -17.78 1.12 -2.76
CA LYS A 82 -17.92 0.09 -3.80
C LYS A 82 -17.84 -1.32 -3.24
N SER A 83 -17.18 -1.49 -2.09
CA SER A 83 -16.98 -2.77 -1.42
C SER A 83 -17.89 -2.94 -0.18
N SER A 84 -18.77 -1.98 0.08
CA SER A 84 -19.69 -2.00 1.23
C SER A 84 -21.05 -1.38 0.89
N GLY A 85 -22.05 -1.58 1.75
CA GLY A 85 -23.35 -0.91 1.64
C GLY A 85 -24.05 -1.07 0.28
N GLU A 86 -24.63 0.03 -0.21
CA GLU A 86 -25.39 0.06 -1.47
C GLU A 86 -24.53 -0.25 -2.70
N GLY A 87 -23.26 0.16 -2.73
CA GLY A 87 -22.37 -0.12 -3.86
C GLY A 87 -22.05 -1.60 -3.99
N PHE A 88 -21.85 -2.29 -2.86
CA PHE A 88 -21.66 -3.74 -2.86
C PHE A 88 -22.92 -4.50 -3.25
N ALA A 89 -24.08 -4.09 -2.71
CA ALA A 89 -25.38 -4.67 -3.06
C ALA A 89 -25.72 -4.47 -4.54
N GLY A 90 -25.47 -3.27 -5.06
CA GLY A 90 -25.63 -2.92 -6.47
C GLY A 90 -24.71 -3.72 -7.41
N ASN A 91 -23.57 -4.20 -6.91
CA ASN A 91 -22.65 -5.07 -7.63
C ASN A 91 -22.88 -6.57 -7.38
N GLN A 92 -24.12 -6.97 -7.09
CA GLN A 92 -24.49 -8.37 -6.84
C GLN A 92 -23.67 -9.03 -5.71
N ASN A 93 -23.29 -8.25 -4.69
CA ASN A 93 -22.45 -8.70 -3.58
C ASN A 93 -21.09 -9.25 -4.03
N LYS A 94 -20.50 -8.64 -5.07
CA LYS A 94 -19.14 -8.96 -5.54
C LYS A 94 -18.20 -7.81 -5.23
N VAL A 95 -17.03 -8.14 -4.71
CA VAL A 95 -15.95 -7.16 -4.52
C VAL A 95 -15.33 -6.86 -5.88
N THR A 96 -15.37 -5.60 -6.29
CA THR A 96 -14.63 -5.13 -7.46
C THR A 96 -13.17 -4.96 -7.09
N ARG A 97 -12.28 -5.53 -7.90
CA ARG A 97 -10.84 -5.37 -7.77
C ARG A 97 -10.35 -4.30 -8.74
N SER A 98 -9.51 -3.41 -8.25
CA SER A 98 -8.94 -2.29 -8.98
C SER A 98 -7.43 -2.44 -9.16
N THR A 99 -6.83 -1.56 -9.95
CA THR A 99 -5.39 -1.28 -9.85
C THR A 99 -5.17 -0.18 -8.81
N GLY A 100 -3.98 -0.15 -8.21
CA GLY A 100 -3.61 0.92 -7.29
C GLY A 100 -2.18 1.35 -7.46
N ALA A 101 -1.83 2.54 -6.99
CA ALA A 101 -0.45 3.02 -6.98
C ALA A 101 -0.18 3.81 -5.70
N VAL A 102 0.93 3.52 -5.04
CA VAL A 102 1.48 4.35 -3.96
C VAL A 102 2.67 5.09 -4.53
N THR A 103 2.59 6.41 -4.53
CA THR A 103 3.60 7.27 -5.13
C THR A 103 4.20 8.21 -4.10
N VAL A 104 5.53 8.24 -4.06
CA VAL A 104 6.31 9.20 -3.27
C VAL A 104 6.38 10.50 -4.05
N LEU A 105 6.01 11.60 -3.38
CA LEU A 105 6.14 12.93 -3.94
C LEU A 105 7.37 13.65 -3.36
N GLY A 106 8.15 14.28 -4.22
CA GLY A 106 9.21 15.20 -3.86
C GLY A 106 8.65 16.55 -3.38
N ASN A 107 9.53 17.44 -2.93
CA ASN A 107 9.15 18.71 -2.31
C ASN A 107 8.40 19.64 -3.28
N ASN A 108 8.67 19.51 -4.59
CA ASN A 108 8.02 20.29 -5.63
C ASN A 108 6.77 19.61 -6.20
N GLY A 109 6.32 18.50 -5.60
CA GLY A 109 5.23 17.68 -6.11
C GLY A 109 5.62 16.74 -7.26
N GLU A 110 6.92 16.62 -7.58
CA GLU A 110 7.38 15.65 -8.55
C GLU A 110 7.15 14.21 -8.05
N ARG A 111 6.70 13.31 -8.92
CA ARG A 111 6.57 11.89 -8.57
C ARG A 111 7.95 11.26 -8.66
N LEU A 112 8.49 10.78 -7.54
CA LEU A 112 9.86 10.23 -7.48
C LEU A 112 9.88 8.72 -7.73
N ARG A 113 8.96 8.00 -7.09
CA ARG A 113 8.88 6.55 -7.20
C ARG A 113 7.46 6.10 -6.95
N SER A 114 7.04 5.10 -7.71
CA SER A 114 5.72 4.50 -7.57
C SER A 114 5.83 2.99 -7.37
N TRP A 115 4.94 2.47 -6.52
CA TRP A 115 4.66 1.05 -6.41
C TRP A 115 3.26 0.81 -6.94
N GLU A 116 3.16 0.05 -8.02
CA GLU A 116 1.91 -0.26 -8.70
C GLU A 116 1.41 -1.63 -8.27
N PHE A 117 0.16 -1.69 -7.83
CA PHE A 117 -0.51 -2.83 -7.23
C PHE A 117 -1.61 -3.37 -8.14
N GLU A 118 -1.79 -4.69 -8.11
CA GLU A 118 -2.86 -5.38 -8.82
C GLU A 118 -3.86 -6.01 -7.87
N GLY A 119 -5.13 -6.06 -8.28
CA GLY A 119 -6.18 -6.77 -7.54
C GLY A 119 -6.57 -6.09 -6.23
N VAL A 120 -6.50 -4.76 -6.19
CA VAL A 120 -6.64 -3.92 -5.02
C VAL A 120 -8.10 -3.81 -4.57
N PHE A 121 -8.36 -3.94 -3.27
CA PHE A 121 -9.66 -3.65 -2.67
C PHE A 121 -9.55 -3.27 -1.20
N ALA A 122 -10.48 -2.45 -0.71
CA ALA A 122 -10.57 -2.08 0.70
C ALA A 122 -10.96 -3.30 1.57
N VAL A 123 -10.22 -3.51 2.66
CA VAL A 123 -10.46 -4.59 3.65
C VAL A 123 -11.15 -4.03 4.88
N ALA A 124 -10.67 -2.91 5.41
CA ALA A 124 -11.22 -2.27 6.59
C ALA A 124 -10.99 -0.76 6.54
N TRP A 125 -11.89 0.00 7.16
CA TRP A 125 -11.72 1.42 7.44
C TRP A 125 -12.13 1.70 8.88
N SER A 126 -11.33 2.51 9.56
CA SER A 126 -11.57 2.97 10.92
C SER A 126 -11.47 4.50 10.93
N GLY A 127 -12.56 5.16 11.34
CA GLY A 127 -12.62 6.60 11.50
C GLY A 127 -11.90 7.11 12.77
N PRO A 128 -11.82 8.44 12.93
CA PRO A 128 -11.22 9.04 14.10
C PRO A 128 -12.06 8.83 15.35
N THR A 129 -11.40 8.79 16.51
CA THR A 129 -12.09 8.88 17.80
C THR A 129 -12.59 10.32 18.00
N LEU A 130 -13.91 10.49 18.08
CA LEU A 130 -14.54 11.80 18.31
C LEU A 130 -14.92 11.93 19.80
N SER A 131 -14.12 12.69 20.54
CA SER A 131 -14.37 13.00 21.96
C SER A 131 -14.39 14.51 22.18
N ALA A 132 -15.38 15.02 22.91
CA ALA A 132 -15.43 16.43 23.30
C ALA A 132 -14.45 16.75 24.45
N ASP A 133 -13.97 15.75 25.18
CA ASP A 133 -13.16 15.91 26.38
C ASP A 133 -11.64 15.88 26.09
N VAL A 134 -11.24 15.33 24.94
CA VAL A 134 -9.83 15.12 24.58
C VAL A 134 -9.55 15.71 23.20
N ALA A 135 -8.62 16.65 23.15
CA ALA A 135 -8.10 17.17 21.89
C ALA A 135 -7.01 16.22 21.34
N ASP A 136 -7.43 15.20 20.58
CA ASP A 136 -6.53 14.28 19.88
C ASP A 136 -6.56 14.52 18.36
N SER A 137 -5.55 14.01 17.67
CA SER A 137 -5.48 14.04 16.22
C SER A 137 -6.58 13.17 15.60
N LEU A 138 -7.39 13.78 14.73
CA LEU A 138 -8.45 13.09 14.00
C LEU A 138 -7.82 12.24 12.89
N THR A 139 -7.52 10.99 13.21
CA THR A 139 -6.82 10.06 12.32
C THR A 139 -7.77 8.99 11.78
N GLU A 140 -7.73 8.79 10.47
CA GLU A 140 -8.39 7.68 9.77
C GLU A 140 -7.36 6.61 9.42
N THR A 141 -7.77 5.35 9.51
CA THR A 141 -6.96 4.19 9.07
C THR A 141 -7.72 3.40 8.00
N LEU A 142 -7.03 3.09 6.90
CA LEU A 142 -7.54 2.27 5.80
C LEU A 142 -6.61 1.06 5.61
N GLU A 143 -7.20 -0.12 5.52
CA GLU A 143 -6.50 -1.37 5.20
C GLU A 143 -6.89 -1.85 3.81
N VAL A 144 -5.91 -2.21 3.00
CA VAL A 144 -6.08 -2.59 1.59
C VAL A 144 -5.35 -3.88 1.30
N ALA A 145 -6.05 -4.81 0.67
CA ALA A 145 -5.47 -6.03 0.13
C ALA A 145 -5.07 -5.83 -1.32
N HIS A 146 -4.03 -6.54 -1.75
CA HIS A 146 -3.54 -6.56 -3.13
C HIS A 146 -2.85 -7.91 -3.43
N ASN A 147 -2.62 -8.20 -4.72
CA ASN A 147 -2.03 -9.46 -5.19
C ASN A 147 -0.54 -9.32 -5.56
N GLY A 148 0.14 -8.35 -4.96
CA GLY A 148 1.53 -8.00 -5.26
C GLY A 148 1.70 -6.62 -5.88
N PHE A 149 2.95 -6.23 -6.12
CA PHE A 149 3.30 -4.94 -6.72
C PHE A 149 4.59 -4.98 -7.55
N ARG A 150 4.74 -3.99 -8.43
CA ARG A 150 5.98 -3.66 -9.13
C ARG A 150 6.43 -2.25 -8.78
N ALA A 151 7.74 -2.03 -8.72
CA ALA A 151 8.31 -0.71 -8.45
C ALA A 151 8.77 -0.05 -9.76
N THR A 152 8.44 1.22 -9.93
CA THR A 152 8.84 2.03 -11.08
C THR A 152 9.40 3.36 -10.60
N THR A 153 10.58 3.72 -11.10
CA THR A 153 11.17 5.05 -10.91
C THR A 153 10.60 5.98 -11.98
N LEU A 154 10.21 7.19 -11.59
CA LEU A 154 9.53 8.16 -12.43
C LEU A 154 10.41 9.38 -12.73
#